data_AF-A0A5R2NAJ1-F1
#
_entry.id   AF-A0A5R2NAJ1-F1
#
_cell.length_a   1.000
_cell.length_b   1.000
_cell.length_c   1.000
_cell.angle_alpha   90.00
_cell.angle_beta   90.00
_cell.angle_gamma   90.00
#
_symmetry.space_group_name_H-M   'P 1'
#
loop_
_entity.id
_entity.type
_entity.pdbx_description
1 polymer ?
#
loop_
_entity_poly.entity_id
_entity_poly.type
_entity_poly.pdbx_seq_one_letter_code
_entity_poly.pdbx_strand_id
1 'polypeptide(L)' 'MENNRFETPVTVKSVTAGSTQLLRSAREASDYLLNSWPGKRSAKHRAALQACHDALAGDKP' A
#
# COMPACT_ATOMS: atom_id res chain seq x y z
N MET A 1 6.49 6.18 -18.27
CA MET A 1 7.33 6.32 -17.07
C MET A 1 6.39 6.23 -15.89
N GLU A 2 6.42 5.14 -15.12
CA GLU A 2 5.48 4.93 -14.01
C GLU A 2 5.81 5.92 -12.87
N ASN A 3 5.06 7.03 -12.82
CA ASN A 3 5.18 8.02 -11.76
C ASN A 3 4.18 7.73 -10.61
N ASN A 4 3.86 6.46 -10.36
CA ASN A 4 3.00 6.03 -9.24
C ASN A 4 3.76 5.94 -7.90
N ARG A 5 4.80 6.75 -7.72
CA ARG A 5 5.51 6.84 -6.44
C ARG A 5 4.80 7.86 -5.55
N PHE A 6 4.61 7.49 -4.30
CA PHE A 6 4.13 8.42 -3.28
C PHE A 6 5.15 9.54 -3.11
N GLU A 7 4.67 10.79 -3.11
CA GLU A 7 5.50 11.96 -2.79
C GLU A 7 6.13 11.83 -1.39
N THR A 8 5.39 11.24 -0.46
CA THR A 8 5.88 10.87 0.87
C THR A 8 5.83 9.35 1.01
N PRO A 9 6.98 8.67 1.16
CA PRO A 9 7.00 7.23 1.34
C PRO A 9 6.37 6.84 2.69
N VAL A 10 5.57 5.78 2.67
CA VAL A 10 4.76 5.35 3.82
C VAL A 10 5.45 4.19 4.53
N THR A 11 5.74 4.36 5.82
CA THR A 11 6.34 3.30 6.63
C THR A 11 5.26 2.47 7.32
N VAL A 12 5.23 1.16 7.06
CA VAL A 12 4.30 0.20 7.68
C VAL A 12 5.05 -0.81 8.52
N LYS A 13 4.45 -1.31 9.61
CA LYS A 13 5.05 -2.33 10.47
C LYS A 13 4.73 -3.72 9.94
N SER A 14 5.70 -4.38 9.31
CA SER A 14 5.56 -5.77 8.87
C SER A 14 5.66 -6.71 10.06
N VAL A 15 4.66 -7.58 10.23
CA VAL A 15 4.61 -8.53 11.36
C VAL A 15 5.35 -9.81 11.05
N THR A 16 5.54 -10.15 9.78
CA THR A 16 6.31 -11.34 9.36
C THR A 16 7.80 -11.19 9.62
N ALA A 17 8.33 -9.96 9.61
CA ALA A 17 9.77 -9.70 9.72
C ALA A 17 10.16 -8.85 10.94
N GLY A 18 9.22 -8.49 11.82
CA GLY A 18 9.46 -7.61 12.97
C GLY A 18 10.03 -6.23 12.59
N SER A 19 9.95 -5.87 11.32
CA SER A 19 10.64 -4.72 10.71
C SER A 19 9.65 -3.81 10.00
N THR A 20 9.97 -2.52 10.00
CA THR A 20 9.21 -1.51 9.27
C THR A 20 9.57 -1.57 7.80
N GLN A 21 8.56 -1.79 6.94
CA GLN A 21 8.69 -1.76 5.50
C GLN A 21 8.32 -0.37 4.97
N LEU A 22 9.14 0.18 4.10
CA LEU A 22 8.89 1.48 3.47
C LEU A 22 8.23 1.26 2.11
N LEU A 23 6.98 1.70 1.97
CA LEU A 23 6.21 1.61 0.75
C LEU A 23 6.37 2.92 -0.02
N ARG A 24 6.92 2.85 -1.23
CA ARG A 24 7.15 4.05 -2.06
C ARG A 24 6.13 4.19 -3.16
N SER A 25 5.27 3.20 -3.37
CA SER A 25 4.29 3.18 -4.46
C SER A 25 3.00 2.47 -4.06
N ALA A 26 1.91 2.81 -4.77
CA ALA A 26 0.61 2.18 -4.58
C ALA A 26 0.64 0.66 -4.86
N ARG A 27 1.53 0.22 -5.76
CA ARG A 27 1.73 -1.20 -6.06
C ARG A 27 2.37 -1.95 -4.89
N GLU A 28 3.43 -1.41 -4.29
CA GLU A 28 4.04 -2.00 -3.09
C GLU A 28 3.06 -2.02 -1.91
N ALA A 29 2.28 -0.94 -1.74
CA ALA A 29 1.27 -0.88 -0.69
C ALA A 29 0.15 -1.91 -0.89
N SER A 30 -0.29 -2.13 -2.13
CA SER A 30 -1.28 -3.15 -2.47
C SER A 30 -0.77 -4.55 -2.15
N ASP A 31 0.46 -4.86 -2.55
CA ASP A 31 1.09 -6.15 -2.25
C ASP A 31 1.21 -6.39 -0.74
N TYR A 32 1.67 -5.37 0.00
CA TYR A 32 1.76 -5.43 1.44
C TYR A 32 0.39 -5.67 2.09
N LEU A 33 -0.65 -4.98 1.63
CA LEU A 33 -2.00 -5.18 2.11
C LEU A 33 -2.48 -6.61 1.82
N LEU A 34 -2.24 -7.15 0.63
CA LEU A 34 -2.72 -8.48 0.24
C LEU A 34 -1.97 -9.63 0.94
N ASN A 35 -0.65 -9.53 1.06
CA ASN A 35 0.22 -10.63 1.49
C ASN A 35 0.75 -10.49 2.92
N SER A 36 0.97 -9.25 3.40
CA SER A 36 1.68 -8.99 4.67
C SER A 36 0.81 -8.31 5.73
N TRP A 37 -0.46 -7.99 5.44
CA TRP A 37 -1.32 -7.29 6.40
C TRP A 37 -1.63 -8.17 7.62
N PRO A 38 -1.19 -7.77 8.81
CA PRO A 38 -1.32 -8.60 10.01
C PRO A 38 -2.64 -8.42 10.75
N GLY A 39 -3.39 -7.37 10.40
CA GLY A 39 -4.62 -7.01 11.10
C GLY A 39 -5.84 -7.75 10.56
N LYS A 40 -6.94 -7.73 11.31
CA LYS A 40 -8.24 -8.15 10.80
C LYS A 40 -8.59 -7.34 9.54
N ARG A 41 -9.16 -7.98 8.50
CA ARG A 41 -9.72 -7.30 7.32
C ARG A 41 -10.88 -6.39 7.75
N SER A 42 -10.53 -5.19 8.19
CA SER A 42 -11.45 -4.17 8.68
C SER A 42 -11.74 -3.15 7.58
N ALA A 43 -12.69 -2.23 7.82
CA ALA A 43 -13.01 -1.15 6.89
C ALA A 43 -11.76 -0.36 6.46
N LYS A 44 -10.80 -0.14 7.38
CA LYS A 44 -9.51 0.51 7.07
C LYS A 44 -8.66 -0.26 6.05
N HIS A 45 -8.67 -1.59 6.09
CA HIS A 45 -7.93 -2.41 5.13
C HIS A 45 -8.53 -2.30 3.73
N ARG A 46 -9.88 -2.35 3.64
CA ARG A 46 -10.58 -2.14 2.37
C ARG A 46 -10.36 -0.73 1.82
N ALA A 47 -10.43 0.29 2.67
CA ALA A 47 -10.15 1.66 2.28
C ALA A 47 -8.72 1.83 1.76
N ALA A 48 -7.73 1.20 2.41
CA ALA A 48 -6.35 1.24 1.96
C ALA A 48 -6.16 0.54 0.60
N LEU A 49 -6.77 -0.64 0.39
CA LEU A 49 -6.75 -1.31 -0.91
C LEU A 49 -7.44 -0.47 -1.99
N GLN A 50 -8.58 0.13 -1.67
CA GLN A 50 -9.30 1.00 -2.60
C GLN A 50 -8.48 2.22 -2.97
N ALA A 51 -7.85 2.89 -2.00
CA ALA A 51 -6.98 4.03 -2.25
C ALA A 51 -5.75 3.65 -3.09
N CYS A 52 -5.17 2.46 -2.87
CA CYS A 52 -4.08 1.97 -3.72
C CYS A 52 -4.56 1.70 -5.15
N HIS A 53 -5.77 1.14 -5.30
CA HIS A 53 -6.35 0.89 -6.62
C HIS A 53 -6.68 2.21 -7.34
N ASP A 54 -7.26 3.18 -6.64
CA ASP A 54 -7.59 4.50 -7.16
C ASP A 54 -6.32 5.25 -7.59
N ALA A 55 -5.25 5.19 -6.78
CA ALA A 55 -3.96 5.76 -7.13
C ALA A 55 -3.27 5.07 -8.33
N LEU A 56 -3.55 3.78 -8.58
CA LEU A 56 -3.08 3.05 -9.76
C LEU A 56 -3.96 3.32 -11.00
N ALA A 57 -5.26 3.51 -10.81
CA ALA A 57 -6.24 3.73 -11.87
C ALA A 57 -6.31 5.20 -12.32
N GLY A 58 -6.03 6.13 -11.41
CA GLY A 58 -5.96 7.57 -11.64
C GLY A 58 -4.72 8.01 -12.44
N ASP A 59 -3.81 7.08 -12.77
CA ASP A 59 -2.79 7.26 -13.80
C ASP A 59 -3.41 7.06 -15.19
N LYS A 60 -4.43 7.86 -15.51
CA LYS A 60 -4.88 8.08 -16.88
C LYS A 60 -5.20 9.56 -17.03
N PRO A 61 -4.62 10.22 -18.05
CA PRO A 61 -4.49 11.66 -18.16
C PRO A 61 -5.81 12.41 -18.33
#